data_AF-A0A0C3P555-F1
#
_entry.id   AF-A0A0C3P555-F1
#
_cell.length_a   1.000
_cell.length_b   1.000
_cell.length_c   1.000
_cell.angle_alpha   90.00
_cell.angle_beta   90.00
_cell.angle_gamma   90.00
#
_symmetry.space_group_name_H-M   'P 1'
#
loop_
_entity.id
_entity.type
_entity.pdbx_description
1 polymer ?
#
loop_
_entity_poly.entity_id
_entity_poly.type
_entity_poly.pdbx_seq_one_letter_code
_entity_poly.pdbx_strand_id
1 'polypeptide(L)'
;MSAPEWEDVDDVPTHMHQPVRSKYLTVIDVTRVHFITVCWCQCKAAESFQLQLLQAKLFPATFEKLSTAFTFVVLDDFVGDNLECSTSGMNYYSKLQWMTSGVFPHLIPVSHWTTMVDCRASKAVI
;
A
#
# COMPACT_ATOMS: atom_id res chain seq x y z
N MET A 1 -19.56 -55.04 -3.78
CA MET A 1 -20.31 -54.00 -3.06
C MET A 1 -19.38 -52.79 -3.03
N SER A 2 -19.26 -51.90 -4.03
CA SER A 2 -20.26 -51.24 -4.90
C SER A 2 -21.36 -50.61 -4.05
N ALA A 3 -21.54 -49.30 -3.91
CA ALA A 3 -21.10 -48.14 -4.71
C ALA A 3 -20.97 -46.87 -3.81
N PRO A 4 -20.47 -45.73 -4.35
CA PRO A 4 -20.14 -44.49 -3.66
C PRO A 4 -21.28 -43.47 -3.66
N GLU A 5 -21.33 -42.61 -2.64
CA GLU A 5 -22.15 -41.39 -2.58
C GLU A 5 -21.48 -40.59 -1.45
N TRP A 6 -20.84 -39.45 -1.70
CA TRP A 6 -21.46 -38.19 -2.10
C TRP A 6 -20.45 -37.32 -2.85
N GLU A 7 -20.95 -36.64 -3.87
CA GLU A 7 -20.37 -35.40 -4.41
C GLU A 7 -20.69 -34.28 -3.43
N ASP A 8 -19.68 -33.57 -2.93
CA ASP A 8 -19.81 -32.17 -2.54
C ASP A 8 -18.73 -31.40 -3.32
N VAL A 9 -19.09 -31.11 -4.57
CA VAL A 9 -18.48 -30.02 -5.34
C VAL A 9 -19.12 -28.74 -4.82
N ASP A 10 -18.42 -28.03 -3.95
CA ASP A 10 -18.35 -26.56 -3.87
C ASP A 10 -17.72 -26.15 -2.53
N ASP A 11 -16.45 -25.75 -2.55
CA ASP A 11 -15.98 -24.56 -1.82
C ASP A 11 -14.49 -24.35 -2.14
N VAL A 12 -14.23 -23.64 -3.25
CA VAL A 12 -12.90 -23.10 -3.52
C VAL A 12 -12.57 -22.09 -2.41
N PRO A 13 -11.44 -22.24 -1.68
CA PRO A 13 -11.20 -21.50 -0.45
C PRO A 13 -11.13 -19.99 -0.66
N THR A 14 -11.65 -19.26 0.32
CA THR A 14 -11.84 -17.80 0.47
C THR A 14 -10.54 -16.94 0.42
N HIS A 15 -9.41 -17.53 0.06
CA HIS A 15 -8.06 -16.96 0.14
C HIS A 15 -7.70 -15.97 -0.99
N MET A 16 -8.62 -15.65 -1.90
CA MET A 16 -8.38 -14.69 -2.99
C MET A 16 -9.46 -13.62 -3.06
N HIS A 17 -9.80 -13.01 -1.93
CA HIS A 17 -10.51 -11.73 -1.96
C HIS A 17 -9.69 -10.74 -2.80
N GLN A 18 -10.22 -10.34 -3.95
CA GLN A 18 -9.58 -9.31 -4.76
C GLN A 18 -9.42 -8.05 -3.92
N PRO A 19 -8.22 -7.45 -3.86
CA PRO A 19 -7.98 -6.26 -3.07
C PRO A 19 -8.96 -5.16 -3.46
N VAL A 20 -9.63 -4.55 -2.49
CA VAL A 20 -10.52 -3.42 -2.75
C VAL A 20 -9.66 -2.25 -3.19
N ARG A 21 -9.77 -1.88 -4.47
CA ARG A 21 -9.04 -0.77 -5.06
C ARG A 21 -9.54 0.56 -4.48
N SER A 22 -8.62 1.36 -3.97
CA SER A 22 -8.93 2.74 -3.60
C SER A 22 -8.52 3.67 -4.74
N LYS A 23 -9.35 4.69 -5.03
CA LYS A 23 -8.97 5.76 -5.97
C LYS A 23 -7.88 6.67 -5.38
N TYR A 24 -7.81 6.71 -4.06
CA TYR A 24 -6.85 7.48 -3.31
C TYR A 24 -5.91 6.53 -2.58
N LEU A 25 -4.62 6.88 -2.54
CA LEU A 25 -3.59 6.17 -1.83
C LEU A 25 -2.86 7.15 -0.91
N THR A 26 -2.75 6.80 0.36
CA THR A 26 -1.84 7.46 1.30
C THR A 26 -0.47 6.83 1.15
N VAL A 27 0.51 7.59 0.69
CA VAL A 27 1.90 7.15 0.63
C VAL A 27 2.65 7.70 1.82
N ILE A 28 3.37 6.84 2.52
CA ILE A 28 4.21 7.21 3.65
C ILE A 28 5.65 7.18 3.16
N ASP A 29 6.33 8.31 3.26
CA ASP A 29 7.74 8.50 2.94
C ASP A 29 8.52 8.99 4.18
N VAL A 30 9.84 8.85 4.16
CA VAL A 30 10.74 9.31 5.25
C VAL A 30 10.59 10.82 5.50
N THR A 31 10.27 11.58 4.46
CA THR A 31 10.07 13.02 4.59
C THR A 31 8.71 13.35 5.17
N ARG A 32 7.63 12.80 4.59
CA ARG A 32 6.23 13.17 4.88
C ARG A 32 5.22 12.07 4.54
N VAL A 33 3.98 12.29 4.99
CA VAL A 33 2.80 11.57 4.53
C VAL A 33 2.17 12.31 3.35
N HIS A 34 2.06 11.59 2.25
CA HIS A 34 1.55 12.00 0.96
C HIS A 34 0.16 11.39 0.76
N PHE A 35 -0.76 12.09 0.08
CA PHE A 35 -1.91 11.38 -0.48
C PHE A 35 -2.16 11.77 -1.92
N ILE A 36 -2.43 10.73 -2.71
CA ILE A 36 -2.46 10.78 -4.15
C ILE A 36 -3.68 10.09 -4.69
N THR A 37 -4.00 10.43 -5.92
CA THR A 37 -4.89 9.61 -6.75
C THR A 37 -4.07 8.55 -7.48
N VAL A 38 -4.56 7.30 -7.49
CA VAL A 38 -3.93 6.20 -8.24
C VAL A 38 -4.82 5.78 -9.40
N CYS A 39 -4.21 5.66 -10.57
CA CYS A 39 -4.84 5.08 -11.75
C CYS A 39 -4.37 3.63 -11.91
N TRP A 40 -5.27 2.67 -11.70
CA TRP A 40 -4.98 1.24 -11.84
C TRP A 40 -5.03 0.82 -13.31
N CYS A 41 -4.00 0.11 -13.79
CA CYS A 41 -4.02 -0.46 -15.13
C CYS A 41 -5.00 -1.63 -15.20
N GLN A 42 -5.85 -1.64 -16.23
CA GLN A 42 -6.89 -2.65 -16.48
C GLN A 42 -6.71 -3.35 -17.84
N CYS A 43 -5.52 -3.27 -18.42
CA CYS A 43 -5.20 -4.00 -19.65
C CYS A 43 -5.34 -5.52 -19.44
N LYS A 44 -5.61 -6.28 -20.51
CA LYS A 44 -5.71 -7.76 -20.43
C LYS A 44 -4.46 -8.45 -19.89
N ALA A 45 -3.30 -7.83 -20.07
CA ALA A 45 -2.00 -8.31 -19.56
C ALA A 45 -1.57 -7.60 -18.26
N ALA A 46 -2.47 -6.82 -17.64
CA ALA A 46 -2.14 -6.12 -16.41
C ALA A 46 -1.96 -7.12 -15.26
N GLU A 47 -0.89 -6.93 -14.51
CA GLU A 47 -0.62 -7.71 -13.31
C GLU A 47 -1.57 -7.31 -12.17
N SER A 48 -1.51 -8.06 -11.06
CA SER A 48 -2.29 -7.75 -9.87
C SER A 48 -2.00 -6.32 -9.38
N PHE A 49 -2.98 -5.67 -8.77
CA PHE A 49 -2.84 -4.31 -8.26
C PHE A 49 -1.67 -4.17 -7.27
N GLN A 50 -1.39 -5.23 -6.50
CA GLN A 50 -0.26 -5.29 -5.59
C GLN A 50 1.07 -5.25 -6.37
N LEU A 51 1.18 -6.00 -7.47
CA LEU A 51 2.37 -5.95 -8.32
C LEU A 51 2.52 -4.58 -8.99
N GLN A 52 1.43 -3.96 -9.44
CA GLN A 52 1.47 -2.61 -10.01
C GLN A 52 2.04 -1.58 -9.02
N LEU A 53 1.68 -1.68 -7.74
CA LEU A 53 2.27 -0.88 -6.65
C LEU A 53 3.76 -1.17 -6.46
N LEU A 54 4.14 -2.46 -6.39
CA LEU A 54 5.53 -2.86 -6.21
C LEU A 54 6.42 -2.41 -7.37
N GLN A 55 5.92 -2.49 -8.61
CA GLN A 55 6.56 -1.93 -9.79
C GLN A 55 6.75 -0.41 -9.68
N ALA A 56 5.80 0.28 -9.06
CA ALA A 56 5.89 1.69 -8.74
C ALA A 56 6.78 1.99 -7.51
N LYS A 57 7.52 1.00 -6.99
CA LYS A 57 8.37 1.09 -5.79
C LYS A 57 7.60 1.47 -4.51
N LEU A 58 6.34 1.03 -4.43
CA LEU A 58 5.47 1.24 -3.28
C LEU A 58 5.07 -0.10 -2.68
N PHE A 59 5.26 -0.24 -1.37
CA PHE A 59 4.88 -1.42 -0.63
C PHE A 59 3.51 -1.21 0.02
N PRO A 60 2.47 -1.99 -0.32
CA PRO A 60 1.16 -1.82 0.28
C PRO A 60 1.18 -2.14 1.78
N ALA A 61 0.46 -1.34 2.57
CA ALA A 61 0.30 -1.60 4.00
C ALA A 61 -0.54 -2.85 4.26
N THR A 62 -1.57 -3.06 3.45
CA THR A 62 -2.41 -4.25 3.51
C THR A 62 -2.70 -4.75 2.11
N PHE A 63 -2.79 -6.06 1.99
CA PHE A 63 -3.08 -6.73 0.73
C PHE A 63 -4.58 -6.79 0.42
N GLU A 64 -5.45 -6.56 1.40
CA GLU A 64 -6.91 -6.54 1.25
C GLU A 64 -7.45 -5.19 0.77
N LYS A 65 -6.86 -4.08 1.23
CA LYS A 65 -7.29 -2.72 0.88
C LYS A 65 -6.09 -1.85 0.56
N LEU A 66 -5.90 -1.59 -0.73
CA LEU A 66 -4.79 -0.80 -1.25
C LEU A 66 -5.06 0.71 -1.09
N SER A 67 -5.26 1.16 0.15
CA SER A 67 -5.46 2.57 0.50
C SER A 67 -4.21 3.23 1.08
N THR A 68 -3.25 2.44 1.56
CA THR A 68 -2.01 2.93 2.16
C THR A 68 -0.83 2.17 1.60
N ALA A 69 0.25 2.87 1.28
CA ALA A 69 1.51 2.28 0.86
C ALA A 69 2.69 3.02 1.49
N PHE A 70 3.82 2.33 1.56
CA PHE A 70 5.08 2.81 2.09
C PHE A 70 6.11 2.86 0.95
N THR A 71 6.96 3.87 0.94
CA THR A 71 8.18 3.81 0.13
C THR A 71 9.14 2.77 0.73
N PHE A 72 9.97 2.13 -0.09
CA PHE A 72 11.01 1.24 0.46
C PHE A 72 11.98 2.00 1.37
N VAL A 73 12.23 3.27 1.07
CA VAL A 73 13.10 4.15 1.88
C VAL A 73 12.57 4.32 3.30
N VAL A 74 11.26 4.52 3.49
CA VAL A 74 10.69 4.66 4.83
C VAL A 74 10.71 3.35 5.62
N LEU A 75 10.62 2.21 4.93
CA LEU A 75 10.76 0.90 5.57
C LEU A 75 12.19 0.68 6.07
N ASP A 76 13.19 1.03 5.27
CA ASP A 76 14.60 0.93 5.66
C ASP A 76 14.93 1.88 6.82
N ASP A 77 14.44 3.13 6.77
CA ASP A 77 14.61 4.12 7.85
C ASP A 77 13.95 3.66 9.15
N PHE A 78 12.74 3.08 9.07
CA PHE A 78 12.06 2.52 10.22
C PHE A 78 12.84 1.36 10.85
N VAL A 79 13.45 0.48 10.06
CA VAL A 79 14.28 -0.61 10.59
C VAL A 79 15.48 -0.05 11.37
N GLY A 80 16.12 1.02 10.87
CA GLY A 80 17.17 1.73 11.59
C GLY A 80 16.69 2.28 12.95
N ASP A 81 15.63 3.09 12.94
CA ASP A 81 15.04 3.70 14.14
C ASP A 81 14.53 2.65 15.15
N ASN A 82 14.06 1.50 14.66
CA ASN A 82 13.61 0.39 15.50
C ASN A 82 14.79 -0.33 16.16
N LEU A 83 15.88 -0.58 15.42
CA LEU A 83 17.06 -1.26 15.96
C LEU A 83 17.85 -0.39 16.93
N GLU A 84 18.00 0.90 16.66
CA GLU A 84 18.79 1.81 17.50
C GLU A 84 18.03 2.24 18.77
N CYS A 85 16.76 2.62 18.62
CA CYS A 85 15.99 3.26 19.69
C CYS A 85 14.81 2.42 20.20
N SER A 86 14.61 1.18 19.71
CA SER A 86 13.39 0.40 19.97
C SER A 86 12.10 1.17 19.63
N THR A 87 12.18 2.04 18.62
CA THR A 87 11.06 2.91 18.24
C THR A 87 9.90 2.07 17.74
N SER A 88 8.73 2.21 18.36
CA SER A 88 7.52 1.55 17.87
C SER A 88 7.05 2.18 16.55
N GLY A 89 6.37 1.40 15.70
CA GLY A 89 5.82 1.93 14.45
C GLY A 89 4.90 3.14 14.65
N MET A 90 4.17 3.20 15.77
CA MET A 90 3.29 4.33 16.09
C MET A 90 4.08 5.59 16.44
N ASN A 91 5.19 5.47 17.17
CA ASN A 91 6.06 6.60 17.49
C ASN A 91 6.75 7.13 16.24
N TYR A 92 7.24 6.21 15.40
CA TYR A 92 7.83 6.55 14.10
C TYR A 92 6.83 7.25 13.18
N TYR A 93 5.60 6.71 13.07
CA TYR A 93 4.54 7.36 12.32
C TYR A 93 4.23 8.74 12.89
N SER A 94 4.13 8.89 14.22
CA SER A 94 3.92 10.19 14.86
C SER A 94 5.01 11.20 14.49
N LYS A 95 6.29 10.78 14.51
CA LYS A 95 7.44 11.59 14.01
C LYS A 95 7.19 12.06 12.57
N LEU A 96 6.79 11.17 11.67
CA LEU A 96 6.44 11.54 10.29
C LEU A 96 5.26 12.52 10.22
N GLN A 97 4.24 12.37 11.07
CA GLN A 97 3.11 13.29 11.13
C GLN A 97 3.56 14.71 11.52
N TRP A 98 4.44 14.83 12.52
CA TRP A 98 5.05 16.10 12.92
C TRP A 98 5.88 16.73 11.79
N MET A 99 6.66 15.93 11.05
CA MET A 99 7.43 16.42 9.90
C MET A 99 6.54 16.86 8.72
N THR A 100 5.35 16.26 8.61
CA THR A 100 4.36 16.60 7.57
C THR A 100 3.62 17.89 7.90
N SER A 101 3.19 18.07 9.15
CA SER A 101 2.47 19.24 9.63
C SER A 101 3.05 19.66 10.97
N GLY A 102 4.06 20.52 10.94
CA GLY A 102 4.79 20.97 12.13
C GLY A 102 3.95 21.78 13.14
N VAL A 103 2.72 22.15 12.79
CA VAL A 103 1.82 22.96 13.64
C VAL A 103 0.59 22.17 14.12
N PHE A 104 0.14 21.17 13.35
CA PHE A 104 -1.02 20.34 13.70
C PHE A 104 -0.90 18.91 13.14
N PRO A 105 -0.27 17.97 13.87
CA PRO A 105 -0.08 16.59 13.41
C PRO A 105 -1.40 15.80 13.27
N HIS A 106 -2.48 16.26 13.89
CA HIS A 106 -3.83 15.66 13.81
C HIS A 106 -4.65 16.16 12.61
N LEU A 107 -4.18 17.20 11.91
CA LEU A 107 -4.93 17.83 10.80
C LEU A 107 -4.37 17.49 9.41
N ILE A 108 -3.42 16.55 9.29
CA ILE A 108 -2.61 16.30 8.08
C ILE A 108 -3.38 16.58 6.78
N PRO A 109 -3.21 17.78 6.19
CA PRO A 109 -3.76 18.10 4.90
C PRO A 109 -2.76 17.57 3.89
N VAL A 110 -3.11 16.41 3.38
CA VAL A 110 -2.65 15.82 2.13
C VAL A 110 -2.08 16.86 1.16
N SER A 111 -0.77 16.86 0.91
CA SER A 111 -0.25 17.48 -0.30
C SER A 111 -0.82 16.70 -1.49
N HIS A 112 -1.76 17.28 -2.22
CA HIS A 112 -2.33 16.67 -3.42
C HIS A 112 -1.25 16.66 -4.52
N TRP A 113 -0.66 15.50 -4.77
CA TRP A 113 0.05 15.23 -6.02
C TRP A 113 -0.70 14.12 -6.76
N THR A 114 -0.85 14.29 -8.07
CA THR A 114 -1.43 13.26 -8.94
C THR A 114 -0.27 12.49 -9.55
N THR A 115 0.04 11.29 -9.02
CA THR A 115 0.82 10.33 -9.80
C THR A 115 -0.07 9.44 -10.63
N MET A 116 0.20 9.47 -11.92
CA MET A 116 -0.26 8.45 -12.84
C MET A 116 0.66 7.24 -12.69
N VAL A 117 0.14 6.11 -12.22
CA VAL A 117 0.81 4.82 -12.40
C VAL A 117 0.51 4.42 -13.85
N ASP A 118 1.31 4.92 -14.78
CA ASP A 118 1.11 4.67 -16.20
C ASP A 118 1.57 3.25 -16.55
N CYS A 119 0.77 2.51 -17.34
CA CYS A 119 1.04 1.11 -17.68
C CYS A 119 2.33 0.94 -18.52
N ARG A 120 2.90 2.05 -19.01
CA ARG A 120 4.15 2.08 -19.80
C ARG A 120 5.34 2.67 -19.05
N ALA A 121 5.12 3.26 -17.88
CA ALA A 121 6.16 3.85 -17.04
C ALA A 121 5.88 3.49 -15.58
N SER A 122 6.48 2.39 -15.10
CA SER A 122 6.54 2.03 -13.68
C SER A 122 7.41 3.00 -12.87
N LYS A 123 7.16 4.31 -13.01
CA LYS A 123 7.80 5.37 -12.23
C LYS A 123 6.72 6.19 -11.55
N ALA A 124 6.38 5.81 -10.32
CA ALA A 124 5.86 6.79 -9.38
C ALA A 124 7.04 7.69 -9.00
N VAL A 125 6.96 8.98 -9.37
CA VAL A 125 7.85 10.01 -8.84
C VAL A 125 7.08 10.66 -7.69
N ILE A 126 7.63 10.52 -6.49
CA ILE A 126 7.09 11.00 -5.21
C ILE A 126 7.95 12.16 -4.76
#